data_AF-V7AEK1-F1
#
_entry.id   AF-V7AEK1-F1
#
_cell.length_a   1.000
_cell.length_b   1.000
_cell.length_c   1.000
_cell.angle_alpha   90.00
_cell.angle_beta   90.00
_cell.angle_gamma   90.00
#
_symmetry.space_group_name_H-M   'P 1'
#
loop_
_entity.id
_entity.type
_entity.pdbx_description
1 polymer ?
#
loop_
_entity_poly.entity_id
_entity_poly.type
_entity_poly.pdbx_seq_one_letter_code
_entity_poly.pdbx_strand_id
1 'polypeptide(L)' 'MAYKEYVLLPLIPLLSLFITVTESGAITPEIALLNRNTFPNGFIFGTASSAYQYEGAANEGGRAPSIWDTFTHKYP' A
#
# COMPACT_ATOMS: atom_id res chain seq x y z
N MET A 1 19.89 -53.58 -24.63
CA MET A 1 20.38 -52.35 -23.98
C MET A 1 19.90 -51.05 -24.64
N ALA A 2 19.13 -51.05 -25.74
CA ALA A 2 18.69 -49.82 -26.39
C ALA A 2 17.39 -49.22 -25.82
N TYR A 3 16.47 -50.05 -25.31
CA TYR A 3 15.14 -49.59 -24.84
C TYR A 3 15.18 -48.72 -23.59
N LYS A 4 16.24 -48.81 -22.77
CA LYS A 4 16.41 -48.00 -21.56
C LYS A 4 16.84 -46.56 -21.89
N GLU A 5 17.59 -46.37 -22.96
CA GLU A 5 18.04 -45.05 -23.45
C GLU A 5 16.88 -44.24 -24.02
N TYR A 6 16.00 -44.85 -24.82
CA TYR A 6 14.83 -44.16 -25.41
C TYR A 6 13.80 -43.69 -24.37
N VAL A 7 13.74 -44.34 -23.20
CA VAL A 7 12.85 -43.93 -22.10
C VAL A 7 13.44 -42.78 -21.27
N LEU A 8 14.78 -42.66 -21.21
CA LEU A 8 15.48 -41.63 -20.45
C LEU A 8 15.70 -40.32 -21.25
N LEU A 9 15.82 -40.40 -22.57
CA LEU A 9 15.97 -39.23 -23.47
C LEU A 9 14.85 -38.17 -23.37
N PRO A 10 13.55 -38.50 -23.27
CA PRO A 10 12.49 -37.50 -23.04
C PRO A 10 12.38 -37.04 -21.58
N LEU A 11 13.03 -37.74 -20.64
CA LEU A 11 13.02 -37.38 -19.22
C LEU A 11 13.89 -36.14 -18.95
N ILE A 12 14.96 -35.95 -19.73
CA ILE A 12 15.87 -34.80 -19.62
C ILE A 12 15.16 -33.47 -19.92
N PRO A 13 14.45 -33.28 -21.06
CA PRO A 13 13.72 -32.04 -21.33
C PRO A 13 12.56 -31.82 -20.34
N LEU A 14 11.91 -32.91 -19.89
CA LEU A 14 10.85 -32.85 -18.88
C LEU A 14 11.39 -32.36 -17.52
N LEU A 15 12.54 -32.89 -17.10
CA LEU A 15 13.21 -32.48 -15.87
C LEU A 15 13.67 -31.02 -15.94
N SER A 16 14.21 -30.56 -17.08
CA SER A 16 14.54 -29.15 -17.27
C SER A 16 13.33 -28.22 -17.26
N LEU A 17 12.16 -28.68 -17.74
CA LEU A 17 10.90 -27.93 -17.64
C LEU A 17 10.45 -27.77 -16.18
N PHE A 18 10.62 -28.81 -15.36
CA PHE A 18 10.34 -28.74 -13.91
C PHE A 18 11.31 -27.81 -13.17
N ILE A 19 12.59 -27.74 -13.57
CA ILE A 19 13.57 -26.82 -12.97
C ILE A 19 13.20 -25.35 -13.27
N THR A 20 12.75 -25.03 -14.49
CA THR A 20 12.32 -23.65 -14.85
C THR A 20 11.02 -23.23 -14.13
N VAL A 21 10.13 -24.18 -13.80
CA VAL A 21 8.85 -23.88 -13.12
C VAL A 21 9.03 -23.51 -11.64
N THR A 22 10.25 -23.63 -11.09
CA THR A 22 10.56 -23.28 -9.69
C THR A 22 11.25 -21.92 -9.55
N GLU A 23 11.00 -20.97 -10.45
CA GLU A 23 11.11 -19.55 -10.13
C GLU A 23 9.72 -19.00 -9.79
N SER A 24 9.19 -19.45 -8.66
CA SER A 24 8.39 -18.55 -7.83
C SER A 24 9.38 -17.50 -7.34
N GLY A 25 9.64 -16.50 -8.19
CA GLY A 25 10.32 -15.29 -7.78
C GLY A 25 9.68 -14.88 -6.47
N ALA A 26 10.46 -14.94 -5.40
CA ALA A 26 9.97 -14.65 -4.07
C ALA A 26 9.13 -13.38 -4.17
N ILE A 27 7.84 -13.46 -3.83
CA ILE A 27 7.05 -12.27 -3.54
C ILE A 27 7.60 -11.78 -2.19
N THR A 28 8.85 -11.29 -2.19
CA THR A 28 9.37 -10.42 -1.16
C THR A 28 8.36 -9.28 -1.07
N PRO A 29 7.87 -8.93 0.12
CA PRO A 29 6.87 -7.89 0.24
C PRO A 29 7.47 -6.60 -0.31
N GLU A 30 7.03 -6.23 -1.51
CA GLU A 30 7.30 -4.94 -2.18
C GLU A 30 6.99 -3.75 -1.26
N ILE A 31 6.24 -3.99 -0.19
CA ILE A 31 5.93 -3.10 0.91
C ILE A 31 7.18 -2.54 1.63
N ALA A 32 8.32 -3.25 1.64
CA ALA A 32 9.54 -2.75 2.28
C ALA A 32 10.26 -1.62 1.50
N LEU A 33 9.82 -1.33 0.26
CA LEU A 33 10.50 -0.40 -0.65
C LEU A 33 9.87 1.01 -0.70
N LEU A 34 8.70 1.21 -0.07
CA LEU A 34 8.07 2.52 0.04
C LEU A 34 8.42 3.18 1.38
N ASN A 35 9.47 4.00 1.38
CA ASN A 35 9.89 4.77 2.54
C ASN A 35 10.25 6.21 2.12
N ARG A 36 10.71 7.03 3.08
CA ARG A 36 11.05 8.43 2.83
C ARG A 36 12.02 8.63 1.66
N ASN A 37 12.96 7.70 1.48
CA ASN A 37 14.03 7.75 0.47
C ASN A 37 13.50 7.48 -0.95
N THR A 38 12.26 6.98 -1.08
CA THR A 38 11.59 6.78 -2.37
C THR A 38 11.09 8.11 -2.97
N PHE A 39 11.05 9.19 -2.18
CA PHE A 39 10.59 10.52 -2.60
C PHE A 39 11.79 11.45 -2.85
N PRO A 40 11.69 12.41 -3.81
CA PRO A 40 12.76 13.38 -4.05
C PRO A 40 13.17 14.16 -2.79
N ASN A 41 14.43 14.57 -2.74
CA ASN A 41 14.90 15.48 -1.71
C ASN A 41 14.05 16.76 -1.70
N GLY A 42 13.59 17.16 -0.51
CA GLY A 42 12.71 18.31 -0.35
C GLY A 42 11.21 18.04 -0.55
N PHE A 43 10.80 16.80 -0.86
CA PHE A 43 9.38 16.43 -0.86
C PHE A 43 8.78 16.68 0.53
N ILE A 44 7.66 17.40 0.66
CA ILE A 44 7.07 17.72 1.96
C ILE A 44 5.96 16.73 2.30
N PHE A 45 6.12 16.05 3.43
CA PHE A 45 5.02 15.33 4.09
C PHE A 45 4.45 16.21 5.19
N GLY A 46 3.13 16.29 5.25
CA GLY A 46 2.43 17.09 6.25
C GLY A 46 1.11 16.46 6.64
N THR A 47 0.43 17.12 7.57
CA THR A 47 -0.93 16.80 7.99
C THR A 47 -1.80 18.06 7.85
N ALA A 48 -3.12 17.88 7.76
CA ALA A 48 -4.07 18.96 7.66
C ALA A 48 -5.26 18.73 8.59
N SER A 49 -5.85 19.82 9.06
CA SER A 49 -7.07 19.84 9.86
C SER A 49 -7.96 20.99 9.41
N SER A 50 -9.18 21.07 9.95
CA SER A 50 -10.06 22.23 9.78
C SER A 50 -10.56 22.72 11.14
N ALA A 51 -10.87 24.02 11.22
CA ALA A 51 -11.23 24.69 12.47
C ALA A 51 -12.41 24.00 13.18
N TYR A 52 -13.54 23.82 12.49
CA TYR A 52 -14.75 23.25 13.11
C TYR A 52 -14.57 21.79 13.55
N GLN A 53 -13.70 21.03 12.88
CA GLN A 53 -13.45 19.64 13.23
C GLN A 53 -12.52 19.48 14.44
N TYR A 54 -11.64 20.44 14.71
CA TYR A 54 -10.56 20.26 15.69
C TYR A 54 -10.50 21.29 16.82
N GLU A 55 -10.85 22.56 16.58
CA GLU A 55 -10.63 23.61 17.58
C GLU A 55 -11.58 23.51 18.77
N GLY A 56 -12.86 23.18 18.54
CA GLY A 56 -13.87 23.24 19.57
C GLY A 56 -14.11 24.68 20.05
N ALA A 57 -14.26 24.87 21.37
CA ALA A 57 -14.40 26.19 22.00
C ALA A 57 -15.41 27.13 21.29
N ALA A 58 -16.49 26.54 20.76
CA ALA A 58 -17.36 27.20 19.80
C ALA A 58 -18.04 28.48 20.34
N ASN A 59 -18.19 28.58 21.67
CA ASN A 59 -18.82 29.70 22.38
C ASN A 59 -17.86 30.47 23.29
N GLU A 60 -16.55 30.35 23.08
CA GLU A 60 -15.52 31.00 23.92
C GLU A 60 -14.79 32.11 23.16
N GLY A 61 -14.03 32.94 23.89
CA GLY A 61 -13.09 33.90 23.29
C GLY A 61 -13.71 35.02 22.43
N GLY A 62 -15.02 35.23 22.50
CA GLY A 62 -15.72 36.19 21.65
C GLY A 62 -15.90 35.75 20.19
N ARG A 63 -15.71 34.45 19.89
CA ARG A 63 -15.96 33.86 18.57
C ARG A 63 -17.44 34.02 18.19
N ALA A 64 -17.69 34.50 16.97
CA ALA A 64 -19.04 34.52 16.40
C ALA A 64 -19.43 33.11 15.87
N PRO A 65 -20.71 32.71 15.96
CA PRO A 65 -21.18 31.43 15.41
C PRO A 65 -20.93 31.31 13.91
N SER A 66 -20.52 30.12 13.48
CA SER A 66 -20.44 29.74 12.07
C SER A 66 -21.77 29.14 11.58
N ILE A 67 -21.87 28.92 10.27
CA ILE A 67 -23.00 28.20 9.67
C ILE A 67 -23.07 26.77 10.21
N TRP A 68 -21.93 26.11 10.43
CA TRP A 68 -21.88 24.75 10.98
C TRP A 68 -22.44 24.69 12.40
N ASP A 69 -22.12 25.68 13.25
CA ASP A 69 -22.73 25.80 14.58
C ASP A 69 -24.25 25.86 14.47
N THR A 70 -24.77 26.74 13.60
CA THR A 70 -26.22 26.90 13.42
C THR A 70 -26.87 25.62 12.93
N PHE A 71 -26.26 24.95 11.95
CA PHE A 71 -26.81 23.75 11.34
C PHE A 71 -26.91 22.59 12.34
N THR A 72 -25.82 22.26 13.04
CA THR A 72 -25.78 21.08 13.93
C THR A 72 -26.62 21.25 15.18
N HIS A 73 -26.79 22.47 15.69
CA HIS A 73 -27.69 22.72 16.84
C HIS A 73 -29.17 22.74 16.44
N LYS A 74 -29.48 23.17 15.21
CA LYS A 74 -30.86 23.28 14.73
C LYS A 74 -31.44 21.95 14.23
N TYR A 75 -30.59 21.05 13.73
CA TYR A 75 -30.99 19.76 13.16
C TYR A 75 -30.13 18.63 13.76
N PRO A 76 -30.47 18.13 14.96
CA PRO A 76 -29.73 17.08 15.65
C PRO A 76 -29.95 15.68 15.03
#